data_AF-A0A6N6TF23-F1
#
_entry.id   AF-A0A6N6TF23-F1
#
_cell.length_a   1.000
_cell.length_b   1.000
_cell.length_c   1.000
_cell.angle_alpha   90.00
_cell.angle_beta   90.00
_cell.angle_gamma   90.00
#
_symmetry.space_group_name_H-M   'P 1'
#
loop_
_entity.id
_entity.type
_entity.pdbx_description
1 polymer ?
#
loop_
_entity_poly.entity_id
_entity_poly.type
_entity_poly.pdbx_seq_one_letter_code
_entity_poly.pdbx_strand_id
1 'polypeptide(L)'
;MSLKPNMSQSWVVWEQGRIPDLVVELLSGSTARYDKTGKKELYARQVRVPEYYWYDPFNPTDFAGFKLVGDGYQPLHPDTQGRILSPALQLCLGCWEGVYLEVETTWLRWFTPEGEMLPNKDEIAERKADVAERKADVAERKADVAERKADVAQRKADIAEQEAALAVERAVRLAEQLRRLGIDPDSV
;
A
#
# COMPACT_ATOMS: atom_id res chain seq x y z
N MET A 1 8.73 -11.69 23.04
CA MET A 1 9.17 -10.36 23.50
C MET A 1 8.39 -9.34 22.69
N SER A 2 7.28 -8.84 23.24
CA SER A 2 6.30 -8.03 22.49
C SER A 2 6.75 -6.58 22.51
N LEU A 3 7.19 -6.08 21.35
CA LEU A 3 7.44 -4.65 21.15
C LEU A 3 6.07 -3.96 21.12
N LYS A 4 5.61 -3.49 22.28
CA LYS A 4 4.52 -2.51 22.32
C LYS A 4 5.02 -1.27 21.57
N PRO A 5 4.33 -0.79 20.52
CA PRO A 5 4.67 0.51 19.94
C PRO A 5 4.44 1.55 21.04
N ASN A 6 5.49 2.28 21.41
CA ASN A 6 5.34 3.45 22.26
C ASN A 6 4.67 4.55 21.43
N MET A 7 3.34 4.53 21.37
CA MET A 7 2.60 5.69 20.92
C MET A 7 2.71 6.76 21.99
N SER A 8 3.82 7.50 21.99
CA SER A 8 3.99 8.68 22.82
C SER A 8 2.87 9.65 22.48
N GLN A 9 2.01 9.95 23.46
CA GLN A 9 0.89 10.88 23.35
C GLN A 9 1.34 12.35 23.12
N SER A 10 2.64 12.57 22.91
CA SER A 10 3.25 13.88 22.67
C SER A 10 4.57 13.73 21.90
N TRP A 11 4.85 14.67 21.00
CA TRP A 11 6.15 14.83 20.36
C TRP A 11 7.04 15.70 21.25
N VAL A 12 8.15 15.13 21.75
CA VAL A 12 9.05 15.80 22.70
C VAL A 12 10.36 16.15 21.99
N VAL A 13 10.63 17.45 21.81
CA VAL A 13 11.71 17.98 20.96
C VAL A 13 13.12 17.50 21.38
N TRP A 14 13.36 17.29 22.68
CA TRP A 14 14.67 16.85 23.17
C TRP A 14 14.97 15.34 22.99
N GLU A 15 13.98 14.51 22.66
CA GLU A 15 14.22 13.08 22.36
C GLU A 15 14.53 12.83 20.87
N GLN A 16 14.11 13.74 19.98
CA GLN A 16 14.12 13.54 18.53
C GLN A 16 15.15 14.42 17.79
N GLY A 17 15.72 15.44 18.45
CA GLY A 17 16.77 16.31 17.89
C GLY A 17 16.33 17.18 16.69
N ARG A 18 15.04 17.20 16.35
CA ARG A 18 14.46 17.96 15.23
C ARG A 18 13.15 18.59 15.67
N ILE A 19 12.94 19.85 15.27
CA ILE A 19 11.66 20.54 15.45
C ILE A 19 10.59 19.94 14.52
N PRO A 20 9.34 19.77 14.97
CA PRO A 20 8.26 19.32 14.10
C PRO A 20 8.06 20.25 12.90
N ASP A 21 7.72 19.70 11.74
CA ASP A 21 7.35 20.49 10.57
C ASP A 21 5.96 21.15 10.75
N LEU A 22 5.09 20.51 11.53
CA LEU A 22 3.80 21.07 11.93
C LEU A 22 3.35 20.55 13.30
N VAL A 23 2.40 21.25 13.92
CA VAL A 23 1.67 20.83 15.12
C VAL A 23 0.16 20.91 14.85
N VAL A 24 -0.59 19.91 15.32
CA VAL A 24 -2.05 19.90 15.32
C VAL A 24 -2.52 19.72 16.76
N GLU A 25 -3.20 20.72 17.32
CA GLU A 25 -3.83 20.62 18.64
C GLU A 25 -5.29 20.19 18.51
N LEU A 26 -5.67 19.14 19.23
CA LEU A 26 -7.06 18.73 19.38
C LEU A 26 -7.65 19.47 20.59
N LEU A 27 -8.63 20.32 20.33
CA LEU A 27 -9.19 21.20 21.34
C LEU A 27 -10.07 20.42 22.31
N SER A 28 -10.04 20.88 23.56
CA SER A 28 -10.98 20.46 24.59
C SER A 28 -11.53 21.70 25.29
N GLY A 29 -12.69 21.58 25.94
CA GLY A 29 -13.31 22.72 26.64
C GLY A 29 -12.40 23.39 27.68
N SER A 30 -11.45 22.65 28.28
CA SER A 30 -10.53 23.18 29.29
C SER A 30 -9.26 23.81 28.72
N THR A 31 -8.80 23.41 27.53
CA THR A 31 -7.53 23.86 26.94
C THR A 31 -7.68 24.81 25.76
N ALA A 32 -8.87 24.88 25.14
CA ALA A 32 -9.07 25.57 23.87
C ALA A 32 -8.55 27.01 23.84
N ARG A 33 -8.77 27.77 24.92
CA ARG A 33 -8.27 29.16 25.03
C ARG A 33 -6.75 29.21 24.97
N TYR A 34 -6.07 28.33 25.71
CA TYR A 34 -4.61 28.29 25.77
C TYR A 34 -4.01 27.80 24.45
N ASP A 35 -4.63 26.79 23.83
CA ASP A 35 -4.20 26.24 22.54
C ASP A 35 -4.28 27.29 21.41
N LYS A 36 -5.34 28.12 21.40
CA LYS A 36 -5.51 29.19 20.39
C LYS A 36 -4.66 30.43 20.64
N THR A 37 -4.12 30.60 21.85
CA THR A 37 -3.36 31.80 22.26
C THR A 37 -1.94 31.44 22.70
N GLY A 38 -1.75 31.10 23.97
CA GLY A 38 -0.44 30.89 24.60
C GLY A 38 0.41 29.83 23.90
N LYS A 39 -0.14 28.63 23.61
CA LYS A 39 0.63 27.59 22.88
C LYS A 39 1.00 28.05 21.48
N LYS A 40 0.05 28.64 20.75
CA LYS A 40 0.30 29.14 19.40
C LYS A 40 1.44 30.18 19.41
N GLU A 41 1.50 31.07 20.39
CA GLU A 41 2.59 32.04 20.50
C GLU A 41 3.92 31.39 20.91
N LEU A 42 3.89 30.41 21.82
CA LEU A 42 5.05 29.59 22.19
C LEU A 42 5.65 28.89 20.97
N TYR A 43 4.83 28.24 20.14
CA TYR A 43 5.30 27.55 18.94
C TYR A 43 5.82 28.52 17.88
N ALA A 44 5.22 29.71 17.74
CA ALA A 44 5.67 30.73 16.78
C ALA A 44 7.03 31.34 17.15
N ARG A 45 7.22 31.69 18.43
CA ARG A 45 8.34 32.51 18.89
C ARG A 45 9.51 31.71 19.44
N GLN A 46 9.23 30.65 20.20
CA GLN A 46 10.27 29.90 20.91
C GLN A 46 10.65 28.62 20.15
N VAL A 47 9.66 27.83 19.72
CA VAL A 47 9.92 26.53 19.06
C VAL A 47 10.15 26.69 17.55
N ARG A 48 9.58 27.74 16.94
CA ARG A 48 9.68 28.05 15.50
C ARG A 48 9.10 26.95 14.60
N VAL A 49 7.99 26.33 15.01
CA VAL A 49 7.31 25.31 14.19
C VAL A 49 6.73 25.98 12.93
N PRO A 50 7.04 25.49 11.71
CA PRO A 50 6.58 26.12 10.47
C PRO A 50 5.05 26.24 10.34
N GLU A 51 4.30 25.25 10.81
CA GLU A 51 2.84 25.25 10.70
C GLU A 51 2.16 24.86 12.02
N TYR A 52 1.01 25.48 12.28
CA TYR A 52 0.21 25.21 13.47
C TYR A 52 -1.26 25.10 13.09
N TYR A 53 -1.91 24.06 13.57
CA TYR A 53 -3.32 23.78 13.33
C TYR A 53 -4.04 23.55 14.65
N TRP A 54 -5.33 23.85 14.68
CA TRP A 54 -6.22 23.36 15.73
C TRP A 54 -7.50 22.80 15.14
N TYR A 55 -8.11 21.86 15.85
CA TYR A 55 -9.39 21.25 15.51
C TYR A 55 -10.18 20.92 16.77
N ASP A 56 -11.45 21.33 16.84
CA ASP A 56 -12.37 20.90 17.90
C ASP A 56 -13.22 19.71 17.42
N PRO A 57 -13.02 18.48 17.95
CA PRO A 57 -13.82 17.32 17.58
C PRO A 57 -15.28 17.41 18.02
N PHE A 58 -15.62 18.28 18.98
CA PHE A 58 -16.98 18.51 19.45
C PHE A 58 -17.66 19.71 18.78
N ASN A 59 -16.89 20.52 18.04
CA ASN A 59 -17.38 21.55 17.13
C ASN A 59 -16.54 21.54 15.83
N PRO A 60 -16.83 20.63 14.88
CA PRO A 60 -15.98 20.39 13.72
C PRO A 60 -15.77 21.60 12.78
N THR A 61 -16.58 22.65 12.94
CA THR A 61 -16.42 23.92 12.22
C THR A 61 -15.28 24.79 12.78
N ASP A 62 -14.81 24.50 14.00
CA ASP A 62 -13.70 25.17 14.65
C ASP A 62 -12.38 24.49 14.29
N PHE A 63 -12.04 24.65 13.01
CA PHE A 63 -10.82 24.15 12.38
C PHE A 63 -10.07 25.31 11.75
N ALA A 64 -8.78 25.46 12.07
CA ALA A 64 -7.94 26.47 11.45
C ALA A 64 -6.49 26.02 11.33
N GLY A 65 -5.81 26.52 10.31
CA GLY A 65 -4.39 26.32 10.05
C GLY A 65 -3.65 27.63 9.91
N PHE A 66 -2.37 27.63 10.26
CA PHE A 66 -1.52 28.79 10.20
C PHE A 66 -0.11 28.41 9.74
N LYS A 67 0.54 29.32 9.01
CA LYS A 67 1.95 29.23 8.63
C LYS A 67 2.77 30.31 9.32
N LEU A 68 3.98 29.99 9.73
CA LEU A 68 4.90 30.93 10.36
C LEU A 68 5.48 31.87 9.30
N VAL A 69 5.28 33.18 9.47
CA VAL A 69 5.84 34.22 8.60
C VAL A 69 6.47 35.29 9.48
N GLY A 70 7.79 35.44 9.40
CA GLY A 70 8.56 36.28 10.32
C GLY A 70 8.45 35.73 11.75
N ASP A 71 7.86 36.52 12.65
CA ASP A 71 7.76 36.22 14.08
C ASP A 71 6.36 35.74 14.51
N GLY A 72 5.45 35.55 13.55
CA GLY A 72 4.06 35.26 13.84
C GLY A 72 3.39 34.32 12.84
N TYR A 73 2.33 33.68 13.29
CA TYR A 73 1.50 32.81 12.48
C TYR A 73 0.49 33.61 11.66
N GLN A 74 0.48 33.40 10.35
CA GLN A 74 -0.54 33.91 9.42
C GLN A 74 -1.54 32.80 9.07
N PRO A 75 -2.84 33.10 8.95
CA PRO A 75 -3.84 32.10 8.57
C PRO A 75 -3.56 31.44 7.22
N LEU A 76 -3.83 30.14 7.14
CA LEU A 76 -3.98 29.40 5.89
C LEU A 76 -5.47 29.29 5.59
N HIS A 77 -5.83 29.52 4.32
CA HIS A 77 -7.23 29.50 3.90
C HIS A 77 -7.63 28.11 3.40
N PRO A 78 -8.80 27.59 3.81
CA PRO A 78 -9.31 26.34 3.28
C PRO A 78 -9.76 26.49 1.81
N ASP A 79 -9.75 25.37 1.09
CA ASP A 79 -10.33 25.24 -0.24
C ASP A 79 -11.88 25.21 -0.19
N THR A 80 -12.52 25.04 -1.35
CA THR A 80 -13.99 24.96 -1.47
C THR A 80 -14.59 23.75 -0.76
N GLN A 81 -13.79 22.76 -0.38
CA GLN A 81 -14.20 21.58 0.39
C GLN A 81 -13.83 21.71 1.87
N GLY A 82 -13.37 22.87 2.33
CA GLY A 82 -13.01 23.11 3.73
C GLY A 82 -11.64 22.55 4.13
N ARG A 83 -10.80 22.12 3.19
CA ARG A 83 -9.49 21.52 3.47
C ARG A 83 -8.38 22.54 3.38
N ILE A 84 -7.41 22.46 4.28
CA ILE A 84 -6.26 23.37 4.34
C ILE A 84 -5.03 22.68 3.77
N LEU A 85 -4.46 23.24 2.69
CA LEU A 85 -3.19 22.76 2.14
C LEU A 85 -2.04 23.08 3.10
N SER A 86 -1.26 22.06 3.47
CA SER A 86 0.01 22.19 4.19
C SER A 86 1.17 22.45 3.21
N PRO A 87 1.82 23.63 3.27
CA PRO A 87 3.02 23.88 2.48
C PRO A 87 4.18 22.89 2.74
N ALA A 88 4.36 22.42 3.96
CA ALA A 88 5.44 21.52 4.34
C ALA A 88 5.22 20.10 3.82
N LEU A 89 3.99 19.59 3.89
CA LEU A 89 3.69 18.21 3.51
C LEU A 89 3.19 18.06 2.07
N GLN A 90 2.75 19.15 1.42
CA GLN A 90 2.06 19.10 0.12
C GLN A 90 0.83 18.17 0.16
N LEU A 91 0.14 18.17 1.30
CA LEU A 91 -1.08 17.43 1.56
C LEU A 91 -2.15 18.38 2.11
N CYS A 92 -3.41 18.04 1.90
CA CYS A 92 -4.54 18.80 2.42
C CYS A 92 -5.03 18.17 3.72
N LEU A 93 -5.12 18.95 4.80
CA LEU A 93 -5.73 18.53 6.06
C LEU A 93 -7.20 18.94 6.06
N GLY A 94 -8.11 18.00 6.31
CA GLY A 94 -9.53 18.29 6.25
C GLY A 94 -10.40 17.36 7.08
N CYS A 95 -11.67 17.70 7.17
CA CYS A 95 -12.68 16.94 7.90
C CYS A 95 -13.30 15.86 7.01
N TRP A 96 -13.50 14.67 7.60
CA TRP A 96 -14.15 13.53 6.97
C TRP A 96 -15.17 12.93 7.94
N GLU A 97 -16.40 12.73 7.50
CA GLU A 97 -17.44 12.07 8.28
C GLU A 97 -17.40 10.57 8.07
N GLY A 98 -17.33 9.81 9.16
CA GLY A 98 -17.40 8.35 9.10
C GLY A 98 -17.00 7.68 10.40
N VAL A 99 -16.79 6.37 10.32
CA VAL A 99 -16.48 5.52 11.48
C VAL A 99 -15.01 5.17 11.51
N TYR A 100 -14.35 5.41 12.64
CA TYR A 100 -12.99 4.96 12.90
C TYR A 100 -12.87 4.52 14.36
N LEU A 101 -12.24 3.37 14.62
CA LEU A 101 -12.17 2.74 15.94
C LEU A 101 -13.54 2.67 16.64
N GLU A 102 -14.56 2.23 15.90
CA GLU A 102 -15.95 2.08 16.38
C GLU A 102 -16.65 3.40 16.78
N VAL A 103 -16.05 4.55 16.47
CA VAL A 103 -16.62 5.86 16.76
C VAL A 103 -17.01 6.56 15.45
N GLU A 104 -18.30 6.83 15.31
CA GLU A 104 -18.89 7.62 14.23
C GLU A 104 -18.85 9.11 14.58
N THR A 105 -18.07 9.88 13.82
CA THR A 105 -17.94 11.33 14.02
C THR A 105 -17.28 12.00 12.80
N THR A 106 -17.00 13.30 12.90
CA THR A 106 -16.16 14.03 11.97
C THR A 106 -14.70 13.91 12.41
N TRP A 107 -13.90 13.22 11.61
CA TRP A 107 -12.48 13.00 11.84
C TRP A 107 -11.62 13.95 11.02
N LEU A 108 -10.46 14.32 11.57
CA LEU A 108 -9.43 15.00 10.82
C LEU A 108 -8.61 13.98 10.02
N ARG A 109 -8.49 14.17 8.70
CA ARG A 109 -7.80 13.26 7.77
C ARG A 109 -6.90 14.03 6.82
N TRP A 110 -5.86 13.36 6.37
CA TRP A 110 -4.99 13.84 5.31
C TRP A 110 -5.53 13.42 3.95
N PHE A 111 -5.46 14.33 2.99
CA PHE A 111 -5.85 14.13 1.61
C PHE A 111 -4.71 14.52 0.68
N THR A 112 -4.64 13.90 -0.49
CA THR A 112 -3.81 14.39 -1.59
C THR A 112 -4.35 15.74 -2.08
N PRO A 113 -3.55 16.54 -2.81
CA PRO A 113 -4.03 17.77 -3.45
C PRO A 113 -5.23 17.56 -4.39
N GLU A 114 -5.36 16.37 -4.98
CA GLU A 114 -6.47 15.96 -5.85
C GLU A 114 -7.73 15.58 -5.07
N GLY A 115 -7.63 15.49 -3.73
CA GLY A 115 -8.74 15.22 -2.84
C GLY A 115 -8.91 13.75 -2.46
N GLU A 116 -7.94 12.88 -2.74
CA GLU A 116 -7.97 11.49 -2.32
C GLU A 116 -7.56 11.36 -0.84
N MET A 117 -8.38 10.69 -0.01
CA MET A 117 -8.06 10.49 1.40
C MET A 117 -6.92 9.49 1.56
N LEU A 118 -5.91 9.84 2.35
CA LEU A 118 -4.80 8.94 2.66
C LEU A 118 -5.25 7.80 3.58
N PRO A 119 -4.90 6.54 3.26
CA PRO A 119 -5.31 5.40 4.08
C PRO A 119 -4.64 5.42 5.45
N ASN A 120 -5.35 4.97 6.47
CA ASN A 120 -4.83 4.69 7.81
C ASN A 120 -4.00 3.38 7.80
N LYS A 121 -3.39 3.05 8.95
CA LYS A 121 -2.52 1.87 9.06
C LYS A 121 -3.25 0.56 8.79
N ASP A 122 -4.50 0.45 9.22
CA ASP A 122 -5.31 -0.75 9.08
C ASP A 122 -5.75 -0.93 7.61
N GLU A 123 -6.19 0.17 6.97
CA GLU A 123 -6.48 0.21 5.52
C GLU A 123 -5.25 -0.13 4.68
N ILE A 124 -4.05 0.30 5.09
CA ILE A 124 -2.79 -0.08 4.43
C ILE A 124 -2.49 -1.57 4.63
N ALA A 125 -2.72 -2.09 5.84
CA ALA A 125 -2.46 -3.49 6.16
C ALA A 125 -3.40 -4.43 5.38
N GLU A 126 -4.68 -4.09 5.31
CA GLU A 126 -5.69 -4.81 4.51
C GLU A 126 -5.32 -4.82 3.02
N ARG A 127 -5.03 -3.65 2.43
CA ARG A 127 -4.58 -3.58 1.03
C ARG A 127 -3.33 -4.40 0.76
N LYS A 128 -2.39 -4.47 1.73
CA LYS A 128 -1.19 -5.32 1.60
C LYS A 128 -1.53 -6.80 1.65
N ALA A 129 -2.48 -7.21 2.50
CA ALA A 129 -2.95 -8.58 2.58
C ALA A 129 -3.61 -9.00 1.27
N ASP A 130 -4.52 -8.18 0.73
CA ASP A 130 -5.19 -8.43 -0.56
C ASP A 130 -4.19 -8.58 -1.71
N VAL A 131 -3.16 -7.73 -1.74
CA VAL A 131 -2.10 -7.80 -2.75
C VAL A 131 -1.27 -9.07 -2.58
N ALA A 132 -1.01 -9.50 -1.35
CA ALA A 132 -0.26 -10.72 -1.08
C ALA A 132 -1.07 -11.97 -1.50
N GLU A 133 -2.36 -12.01 -1.20
CA GLU A 133 -3.28 -13.08 -1.60
C GLU A 133 -3.35 -13.19 -3.13
N ARG A 134 -3.61 -12.08 -3.83
CA ARG A 134 -3.64 -12.07 -5.30
C ARG A 134 -2.31 -12.54 -5.92
N LYS A 135 -1.18 -12.24 -5.28
CA LYS A 135 0.13 -12.73 -5.74
C LYS A 135 0.27 -14.24 -5.54
N ALA A 136 -0.24 -14.78 -4.42
CA ALA A 136 -0.25 -16.21 -4.17
C ALA A 136 -1.10 -16.95 -5.21
N ASP A 137 -2.32 -16.47 -5.49
CA ASP A 137 -3.21 -17.04 -6.51
C ASP A 137 -2.56 -17.05 -7.90
N VAL A 138 -1.89 -15.97 -8.27
CA VAL A 138 -1.17 -15.87 -9.56
C VAL A 138 0.01 -16.84 -9.60
N ALA A 139 0.71 -17.06 -8.48
CA ALA A 139 1.81 -18.01 -8.40
C ALA A 139 1.31 -19.46 -8.52
N GLU A 140 0.22 -19.81 -7.84
CA GLU A 140 -0.43 -21.13 -7.91
C GLU A 140 -0.88 -21.43 -9.34
N ARG A 141 -1.61 -20.52 -9.99
CA ARG A 141 -2.03 -20.71 -11.39
C ARG A 141 -0.87 -20.89 -12.35
N LYS A 142 0.28 -20.25 -12.08
CA LYS A 142 1.50 -20.44 -12.89
C LYS A 142 2.11 -21.82 -12.67
N ALA A 143 2.10 -22.32 -11.43
CA ALA A 143 2.54 -23.67 -11.12
C ALA A 143 1.67 -24.72 -11.83
N ASP A 144 0.34 -24.59 -11.75
CA ASP A 144 -0.60 -25.48 -12.45
C ASP A 144 -0.37 -25.52 -13.97
N VAL A 145 -0.14 -24.35 -14.56
CA VAL A 145 0.14 -24.26 -16.01
C VAL A 145 1.49 -24.89 -16.34
N ALA A 146 2.49 -24.76 -15.48
CA ALA A 146 3.79 -25.41 -15.67
C ALA A 146 3.68 -26.93 -15.56
N GLU A 147 2.95 -27.45 -14.57
CA GLU A 147 2.68 -28.88 -14.40
C GLU A 147 1.94 -29.45 -15.61
N ARG A 148 0.85 -28.82 -16.05
CA ARG A 148 0.12 -29.25 -17.25
C ARG A 148 0.99 -29.26 -18.50
N LYS A 149 1.93 -28.31 -18.64
CA LYS A 149 2.87 -28.31 -19.76
C LYS A 149 3.87 -29.47 -19.67
N ALA A 150 4.34 -29.80 -18.47
CA ALA A 150 5.21 -30.94 -18.24
C ALA A 150 4.50 -32.25 -18.58
N ASP A 151 3.25 -32.43 -18.13
CA ASP A 151 2.42 -33.59 -18.46
C ASP A 151 2.22 -33.75 -19.96
N VAL A 152 1.91 -32.65 -20.66
CA VAL A 152 1.75 -32.67 -22.12
C VAL A 152 3.06 -33.02 -22.82
N ALA A 153 4.20 -32.52 -22.33
CA ALA A 153 5.51 -32.86 -22.89
C ALA A 153 5.85 -34.34 -22.67
N GLN A 154 5.59 -34.88 -21.49
CA GLN A 154 5.80 -36.29 -21.17
C GLN A 154 4.95 -37.20 -22.07
N ARG A 155 3.65 -36.91 -22.20
CA ARG A 155 2.76 -37.68 -23.07
C ARG A 155 3.22 -37.67 -24.54
N LYS A 156 3.75 -36.54 -25.02
CA LYS A 156 4.30 -36.46 -26.38
C LYS A 156 5.56 -37.32 -26.53
N ALA A 157 6.43 -37.34 -25.52
CA ALA A 157 7.61 -38.19 -25.52
C ALA A 157 7.22 -39.68 -25.53
N ASP A 158 6.27 -40.09 -24.69
CA ASP A 158 5.78 -41.47 -24.62
C ASP A 158 5.18 -41.93 -25.96
N ILE A 159 4.38 -41.06 -26.61
CA ILE A 159 3.83 -41.34 -27.94
C ILE A 159 4.94 -41.51 -28.98
N ALA A 160 5.92 -40.60 -29.00
CA ALA A 160 7.04 -40.68 -29.93
C ALA A 160 7.87 -41.97 -29.74
N GLU A 161 8.07 -42.40 -28.50
CA GLU A 161 8.76 -43.66 -28.18
C GLU A 161 7.97 -44.89 -28.68
N GLN A 162 6.65 -44.90 -28.47
CA GLN A 162 5.79 -45.97 -28.99
C GLN A 162 5.78 -46.04 -30.51
N GLU A 163 5.71 -44.90 -31.20
CA GLU A 163 5.77 -44.83 -32.66
C GLU A 163 7.12 -45.32 -33.18
N ALA A 164 8.23 -44.94 -32.54
CA ALA A 164 9.56 -45.41 -32.89
C ALA A 164 9.70 -46.93 -32.70
N ALA A 165 9.21 -47.48 -31.59
CA ALA A 165 9.22 -48.92 -31.33
C ALA A 165 8.42 -49.69 -32.40
N LEU A 166 7.24 -49.20 -32.76
CA LEU A 166 6.41 -49.81 -33.80
C LEU A 166 7.05 -49.72 -35.20
N ALA A 167 7.73 -48.61 -35.50
CA ALA A 167 8.48 -48.46 -36.75
C ALA A 167 9.63 -49.46 -36.85
N VAL A 168 10.37 -49.67 -35.75
CA VAL A 168 11.42 -50.69 -35.66
C VAL A 168 10.84 -52.10 -35.86
N GLU A 169 9.74 -52.46 -35.20
CA GLU A 169 9.11 -53.78 -35.36
C GLU A 169 8.67 -54.02 -36.82
N ARG A 170 8.04 -53.03 -37.45
CA ARG A 170 7.62 -53.09 -38.85
C ARG A 170 8.79 -53.26 -39.80
N ALA A 171 9.89 -52.51 -39.58
CA ALA A 171 11.10 -52.62 -40.38
C ALA A 171 11.72 -54.02 -40.29
N VAL A 172 11.82 -54.58 -39.07
CA VAL A 172 12.29 -55.95 -38.85
C VAL A 172 11.42 -56.96 -39.60
N ARG A 173 10.09 -56.88 -39.46
CA ARG A 173 9.15 -57.79 -40.13
C ARG A 173 9.24 -57.72 -41.65
N LEU A 174 9.35 -56.50 -42.20
CA LEU A 174 9.47 -56.30 -43.65
C LEU A 174 10.79 -56.87 -44.17
N ALA A 175 11.90 -56.66 -43.46
CA ALA A 175 13.19 -57.23 -43.81
C ALA A 175 13.16 -58.77 -43.83
N GLU A 176 12.47 -59.41 -42.87
CA GLU A 176 12.27 -60.86 -42.87
C GLU A 176 11.43 -61.34 -44.07
N GLN A 177 10.38 -60.61 -44.45
CA GLN A 177 9.56 -60.93 -45.63
C GLN A 177 10.36 -60.82 -46.93
N LEU A 178 11.18 -59.77 -47.09
CA LEU A 178 12.06 -59.59 -48.25
C LEU A 178 13.06 -60.74 -48.38
N ARG A 179 13.70 -61.14 -47.26
CA ARG A 179 14.61 -62.29 -47.25
C ARG A 179 13.93 -63.59 -47.69
N ARG A 180 12.68 -63.84 -47.26
CA ARG A 180 11.90 -65.01 -47.70
C ARG A 180 11.59 -65.02 -49.20
N LEU A 181 11.51 -63.84 -49.82
CA LEU A 181 11.32 -63.67 -51.26
C LEU A 181 12.66 -63.72 -52.05
N GLY A 182 13.79 -63.90 -51.36
CA GLY A 182 15.12 -63.94 -51.99
C GLY A 182 15.68 -62.57 -52.35
N ILE A 183 15.10 -61.49 -51.81
CA ILE A 183 15.56 -60.11 -52.01
C ILE A 183 16.40 -59.70 -50.79
N ASP A 184 17.60 -59.18 -51.02
CA ASP A 184 18.46 -58.64 -49.96
C ASP A 184 17.92 -57.29 -49.46
N PRO A 185 17.46 -57.18 -48.20
CA PRO A 185 16.87 -55.94 -47.67
C PRO A 185 17.83 -54.76 -47.63
N ASP A 186 19.15 -55.01 -47.58
CA ASP A 186 20.17 -53.97 -47.48
C ASP A 186 20.62 -53.44 -48.87
N SER A 187 20.03 -53.98 -49.95
CA SER A 187 20.36 -53.67 -51.34
C SER A 187 19.40 -52.70 -52.04
N VAL A 188 18.35 -52.24 -51.35
CA VAL A 188 17.29 -51.35 -51.86
C VAL A 188 17.39 -49.96 -51.24
#